data_AF-A0A344L6P1-F1
#
_entry.id   AF-A0A344L6P1-F1
#
_cell.length_a   1.000
_cell.length_b   1.000
_cell.length_c   1.000
_cell.angle_alpha   90.00
_cell.angle_beta   90.00
_cell.angle_gamma   90.00
#
_symmetry.space_group_name_H-M   'P 1'
#
loop_
_entity.id
_entity.type
_entity.pdbx_description
1 polymer ?
#
loop_
_entity_poly.entity_id
_entity_poly.type
_entity_poly.pdbx_seq_one_letter_code
_entity_poly.pdbx_strand_id
1 'polypeptide(L)'
;MTPRNTTMVSARLDREISHRQAEELARRMHGAELIAIAVRGDLLGVANRTRFTPYPALEIAGEAFADGLAEAGYQIRSWRSVEWLCGAETPFHHHTPDLVWRPLAA
;
A
#
# COMPACT_ATOMS: atom_id res chain seq x y z
N MET A 1 -18.85 6.82 14.69
CA MET A 1 -17.89 6.65 13.56
C MET A 1 -17.58 5.17 13.45
N THR A 2 -17.80 4.55 12.29
CA THR A 2 -17.31 3.19 12.04
C THR A 2 -15.78 3.24 11.97
N PRO A 3 -15.04 2.41 12.73
CA PRO A 3 -13.59 2.33 12.58
C PRO A 3 -13.27 2.02 11.11
N ARG A 4 -12.44 2.84 10.46
CA ARG A 4 -12.03 2.58 9.08
C ARG A 4 -10.85 1.61 9.14
N ASN A 5 -11.07 0.38 8.68
CA ASN A 5 -10.01 -0.61 8.58
C ASN A 5 -9.00 -0.19 7.51
N THR A 6 -7.79 -0.72 7.58
CA THR A 6 -6.72 -0.40 6.65
C THR A 6 -6.15 -1.67 6.06
N THR A 7 -5.87 -1.65 4.76
CA THR A 7 -5.02 -2.63 4.11
C THR A 7 -3.65 -2.03 3.86
N MET A 8 -2.61 -2.83 4.09
CA MET A 8 -1.24 -2.47 3.76
C MET A 8 -0.68 -3.52 2.84
N VAL A 9 -0.11 -3.09 1.73
CA VAL A 9 0.49 -3.97 0.73
C VAL A 9 1.89 -3.48 0.46
N SER A 10 2.87 -4.37 0.44
CA SER A 10 4.23 -4.02 0.07
C SER A 10 4.94 -5.12 -0.72
N ALA A 11 5.78 -4.70 -1.65
CA ALA A 11 6.53 -5.59 -2.53
C ALA A 11 7.86 -4.98 -2.97
N ARG A 12 8.75 -5.84 -3.48
CA ARG A 12 9.91 -5.44 -4.28
C ARG A 12 9.55 -5.43 -5.76
N LEU A 13 9.97 -4.38 -6.43
CA LEU A 13 9.81 -4.16 -7.86
C LEU A 13 11.05 -4.64 -8.63
N ASP A 14 10.94 -4.68 -9.95
CA ASP A 14 12.04 -5.01 -10.85
C ASP A 14 13.10 -3.91 -11.00
N ARG A 15 12.72 -2.68 -10.66
CA ARG A 15 13.54 -1.47 -10.70
C ARG A 15 13.13 -0.49 -9.61
N GLU A 16 13.99 0.49 -9.35
CA GLU A 16 13.70 1.55 -8.38
C GLU A 16 12.50 2.39 -8.79
N ILE A 17 11.76 2.89 -7.80
CA ILE A 17 10.65 3.83 -7.99
C ILE A 17 10.91 5.10 -7.19
N SER A 18 10.77 6.26 -7.83
CA SER A 18 10.89 7.52 -7.12
C SER A 18 9.67 7.75 -6.22
N HIS A 19 9.85 8.52 -5.16
CA HIS A 19 8.74 8.84 -4.24
C HIS A 19 7.57 9.51 -4.96
N ARG A 20 7.85 10.40 -5.91
CA ARG A 20 6.83 11.08 -6.72
C ARG A 20 6.04 10.09 -7.58
N GLN A 21 6.72 9.19 -8.29
CA GLN A 21 6.05 8.17 -9.12
C GLN A 21 5.22 7.21 -8.27
N ALA A 22 5.73 6.80 -7.12
CA ALA A 22 5.01 5.97 -6.18
C ALA A 22 3.74 6.64 -5.67
N GLU A 23 3.82 7.93 -5.33
CA GLU A 23 2.65 8.71 -4.91
C GLU A 23 1.61 8.86 -6.03
N GLU A 24 2.04 9.25 -7.24
CA GLU A 24 1.17 9.37 -8.41
C GLU A 24 0.50 8.03 -8.76
N LEU A 25 1.23 6.92 -8.64
CA LEU A 25 0.70 5.58 -8.86
C LEU A 25 -0.32 5.18 -7.78
N ALA A 26 0.05 5.31 -6.50
CA ALA A 26 -0.81 4.94 -5.39
C ALA A 26 -2.11 5.79 -5.37
N ARG A 27 -2.03 7.07 -5.74
CA ARG A 27 -3.20 7.95 -5.88
C ARG A 27 -4.13 7.49 -7.00
N ARG A 28 -3.60 6.99 -8.12
CA ARG A 28 -4.42 6.40 -9.20
C ARG A 28 -5.10 5.11 -8.76
N MET A 29 -4.39 4.25 -8.02
CA MET A 29 -4.92 2.96 -7.53
C MET A 29 -6.04 3.14 -6.50
N HIS A 30 -5.85 4.01 -5.50
CA HIS A 30 -6.70 4.05 -4.31
C HIS A 30 -7.44 5.37 -4.09
N GLY A 31 -7.14 6.41 -4.87
CA GLY A 31 -7.84 7.69 -4.80
C GLY A 31 -7.93 8.27 -3.38
N ALA A 32 -9.15 8.62 -2.97
CA ALA A 32 -9.44 9.19 -1.65
C ALA A 32 -9.26 8.21 -0.48
N GLU A 33 -9.13 6.91 -0.75
CA GLU A 33 -8.90 5.90 0.28
C GLU A 33 -7.41 5.70 0.56
N LEU A 34 -6.50 6.28 -0.22
CA LEU A 34 -5.06 6.25 0.06
C LEU A 34 -4.73 7.01 1.35
N ILE A 35 -3.91 6.41 2.23
CA ILE A 35 -3.54 7.00 3.53
C ILE A 35 -2.04 7.25 3.62
N ALA A 36 -1.22 6.30 3.17
CA ALA A 36 0.23 6.39 3.29
C ALA A 36 0.94 5.60 2.20
N ILE A 37 2.18 5.99 1.94
CA ILE A 37 3.11 5.25 1.07
C ILE A 37 4.44 5.07 1.77
N ALA A 38 5.16 4.01 1.43
CA ALA A 38 6.54 3.80 1.84
C ALA A 38 7.38 3.46 0.61
N VAL A 39 8.55 4.09 0.48
CA VAL A 39 9.42 3.92 -0.68
C VAL A 39 10.87 3.82 -0.21
N ARG A 40 11.58 2.80 -0.69
CA ARG A 40 13.02 2.61 -0.45
C ARG A 40 13.65 1.82 -1.60
N GLY A 41 14.29 2.50 -2.54
CA GLY A 41 14.89 1.86 -3.72
C GLY A 41 13.85 1.15 -4.56
N ASP A 42 13.94 -0.18 -4.64
CA ASP A 42 13.00 -1.07 -5.33
C ASP A 42 11.80 -1.49 -4.47
N LEU A 43 11.72 -1.07 -3.21
CA LEU A 43 10.60 -1.37 -2.33
C LEU A 43 9.51 -0.30 -2.42
N LEU A 44 8.28 -0.76 -2.60
CA LEU A 44 7.06 0.04 -2.53
C LEU A 44 6.09 -0.57 -1.51
N GLY A 45 5.55 0.28 -0.65
CA GLY A 45 4.42 -0.01 0.22
C GLY A 45 3.30 1.00 0.03
N VAL A 46 2.06 0.53 0.03
CA VAL A 46 0.84 1.35 -0.04
C VAL A 46 -0.10 0.94 1.08
N ALA A 47 -0.65 1.94 1.76
CA ALA A 47 -1.66 1.76 2.80
C ALA A 47 -2.93 2.53 2.41
N ASN A 48 -4.06 1.83 2.39
CA ASN A 48 -5.35 2.39 2.01
C ASN A 48 -6.45 1.96 2.97
N ARG A 49 -7.48 2.79 3.10
CA ARG A 49 -8.69 2.49 3.85
C ARG A 49 -9.48 1.40 3.15
N THR A 50 -10.13 0.56 3.94
CA THR A 50 -11.06 -0.46 3.47
C THR A 50 -12.26 -0.58 4.40
N ARG A 51 -13.41 -0.95 3.82
CA ARG A 51 -14.65 -1.26 4.56
C ARG A 51 -14.89 -2.76 4.64
N PHE A 52 -14.07 -3.54 3.96
CA PHE A 52 -14.21 -4.98 3.87
C PHE A 52 -13.69 -5.67 5.12
N THR A 53 -14.26 -6.84 5.39
CA THR A 53 -13.70 -7.82 6.33
C THR A 53 -12.36 -8.33 5.80
N PRO A 54 -11.50 -8.92 6.67
CA PRO A 54 -10.10 -9.16 6.33
C PRO A 54 -9.87 -9.92 5.02
N TYR A 55 -10.59 -11.02 4.81
CA TYR A 55 -10.34 -11.92 3.69
C TYR A 55 -10.57 -11.27 2.31
N PRO A 56 -11.75 -10.69 2.01
CA PRO A 56 -11.92 -9.95 0.75
C PRO A 56 -11.05 -8.70 0.68
N ALA A 57 -10.73 -8.06 1.81
CA ALA A 57 -9.89 -6.88 1.79
C ALA A 57 -8.46 -7.15 1.31
N LEU A 58 -7.87 -8.27 1.75
CA LEU A 58 -6.51 -8.66 1.39
C LEU A 58 -6.40 -9.02 -0.09
N GLU A 59 -7.36 -9.79 -0.61
CA GLU A 59 -7.41 -10.17 -2.04
C GLU A 59 -7.55 -8.93 -2.93
N ILE A 60 -8.54 -8.07 -2.64
CA ILE A 60 -8.77 -6.83 -3.41
C ILE A 60 -7.57 -5.89 -3.36
N ALA A 61 -6.94 -5.74 -2.19
CA ALA A 61 -5.78 -4.86 -2.04
C ALA A 61 -4.56 -5.41 -2.80
N GLY A 62 -4.33 -6.72 -2.76
CA GLY A 62 -3.26 -7.37 -3.51
C GLY A 62 -3.46 -7.25 -5.02
N GLU A 63 -4.68 -7.50 -5.51
CA GLU A 63 -5.06 -7.39 -6.92
C GLU A 63 -4.89 -5.95 -7.43
N ALA A 64 -5.50 -4.97 -6.77
CA ALA A 64 -5.40 -3.57 -7.16
C ALA A 64 -3.94 -3.05 -7.19
N PHE A 65 -3.13 -3.53 -6.25
CA PHE A 65 -1.71 -3.19 -6.19
C PHE A 65 -0.91 -3.82 -7.33
N ALA A 66 -1.14 -5.11 -7.61
CA ALA A 66 -0.48 -5.82 -8.71
C ALA A 66 -0.86 -5.25 -10.08
N ASP A 67 -2.15 -5.02 -10.31
CA ASP A 67 -2.67 -4.51 -11.57
C ASP A 67 -2.17 -3.10 -11.84
N GLY A 68 -2.25 -2.19 -10.86
CA GLY A 68 -1.76 -0.83 -11.06
C GLY A 68 -0.24 -0.78 -11.30
N LEU A 69 0.54 -1.68 -10.68
CA LEU A 69 1.98 -1.79 -10.98
C LEU A 69 2.22 -2.28 -12.40
N ALA A 70 1.48 -3.30 -12.84
CA ALA A 70 1.58 -3.85 -14.18
C ALA A 70 1.20 -2.81 -15.24
N GLU A 71 0.13 -2.05 -15.03
CA GLU A 71 -0.29 -0.93 -15.89
C GLU A 71 0.78 0.17 -15.99
N ALA A 72 1.51 0.41 -14.88
CA ALA A 72 2.64 1.33 -14.85
C ALA A 72 3.95 0.72 -15.39
N GLY A 73 3.92 -0.53 -15.86
CA GLY A 73 5.05 -1.24 -16.44
C GLY A 73 6.10 -1.70 -15.43
N TYR A 74 5.73 -1.86 -14.17
CA TYR A 74 6.57 -2.48 -13.13
C TYR A 74 6.21 -3.95 -12.96
N GLN A 75 7.19 -4.75 -12.55
CA GLN A 75 6.98 -6.16 -12.19
C GLN A 75 7.25 -6.37 -10.71
N ILE A 76 6.37 -7.12 -10.05
CA ILE A 76 6.59 -7.57 -8.67
C ILE A 76 7.60 -8.72 -8.69
N ARG A 77 8.78 -8.51 -8.09
CA ARG A 77 9.77 -9.58 -7.89
C ARG A 77 9.44 -10.46 -6.69
N SER A 78 8.95 -9.85 -5.61
CA SER A 78 8.59 -10.58 -4.39
C SER A 78 7.64 -9.76 -3.54
N TRP A 79 6.59 -10.40 -3.03
CA TRP A 79 5.73 -9.85 -2.00
C TRP A 79 6.48 -9.76 -0.67
N ARG A 80 6.24 -8.69 0.08
CA ARG A 80 6.80 -8.49 1.42
C ARG A 80 5.73 -8.62 2.47
N SER A 81 4.60 -7.95 2.28
CA SER A 81 3.44 -8.09 3.16
C SER A 81 2.15 -7.74 2.44
N VAL A 82 1.07 -8.39 2.86
CA VAL A 82 -0.32 -8.03 2.58
C VAL A 82 -1.05 -8.18 3.91
N GLU A 83 -1.48 -7.07 4.48
CA GLU A 83 -1.96 -7.02 5.85
C GLU A 83 -3.28 -6.27 5.94
N TRP A 84 -4.09 -6.64 6.92
CA TRP A 84 -5.34 -5.97 7.26
C TRP A 84 -5.30 -5.59 8.73
N LEU A 85 -5.54 -4.31 9.01
CA LEU A 85 -5.49 -3.74 10.34
C LEU A 85 -6.87 -3.24 10.75
N CYS A 86 -7.37 -3.79 11.86
CA CYS A 86 -8.65 -3.39 12.45
C CYS A 86 -8.56 -2.00 13.06
N GLY A 87 -9.51 -1.12 12.74
CA GLY A 87 -9.70 0.17 13.43
C GLY A 87 -8.48 1.10 13.44
N ALA A 88 -7.63 1.03 12.42
CA ALA A 88 -6.28 1.59 12.49
C ALA A 88 -6.23 3.13 12.51
N GLU A 89 -6.09 3.67 13.73
CA GLU A 89 -5.14 4.75 14.06
C GLU A 89 -3.74 4.20 14.41
N THR A 90 -3.48 2.92 14.09
CA THR A 90 -2.24 2.23 14.47
C THR A 90 -1.04 2.88 13.77
N PRO A 91 0.03 3.26 14.51
CA PRO A 91 1.23 3.77 13.87
C PRO A 91 1.83 2.67 12.99
N PHE A 92 1.93 2.94 11.68
CA PHE A 92 2.49 2.07 10.63
C PHE A 92 3.92 1.54 10.92
N HIS A 93 4.54 1.97 12.02
CA HIS A 93 5.92 1.71 12.42
C HIS A 93 6.21 0.26 12.85
N HIS A 94 5.20 -0.55 13.18
CA HIS A 94 5.45 -1.87 13.79
C HIS A 94 5.47 -3.06 12.83
N HIS A 95 5.00 -2.91 11.58
CA HIS A 95 4.68 -4.07 10.73
C HIS A 95 5.68 -4.32 9.59
N THR A 96 6.45 -3.30 9.18
CA THR A 96 7.49 -3.42 8.15
C THR A 96 8.70 -2.53 8.50
N PRO A 97 9.66 -3.03 9.32
CA PRO A 97 10.73 -2.19 9.88
C PRO A 97 11.66 -1.58 8.81
N ASP A 98 11.71 -2.18 7.62
CA ASP A 98 12.51 -1.70 6.49
C ASP A 98 11.89 -0.49 5.77
N LEU A 99 10.61 -0.18 6.05
CA LEU A 99 9.81 0.82 5.36
C LEU A 99 9.37 1.94 6.31
N VAL A 100 9.77 3.17 5.98
CA VAL A 100 9.27 4.36 6.65
C VAL A 100 8.01 4.83 5.92
N TRP A 101 6.86 4.55 6.53
CA TRP A 101 5.56 4.98 6.03
C TRP A 101 5.38 6.47 6.20
N ARG A 102 5.10 7.15 5.08
CA ARG A 102 4.80 8.58 5.05
C ARG A 102 3.31 8.77 4.88
N PRO A 103 2.61 9.33 5.89
CA PRO A 103 1.22 9.72 5.75
C PRO A 103 1.08 10.73 4.61
N LEU A 104 0.05 10.55 3.79
CA LEU A 104 -0.35 11.54 2.82
C LEU A 104 -1.42 12.41 3.48
N ALA A 105 -1.24 13.73 3.41
CA ALA A 105 -2.21 14.68 3.95
C ALA A 105 -3.59 14.40 3.34
N ALA A 106 -4.60 14.27 4.21
CA ALA A 106 -5.98 13.99 3.85
C ALA A 106 -6.63 15.14 3.09
#